data_AF-Q7PYG7-F1
#
_entry.id   AF-Q7PYG7-F1
#
_cell.length_a   1.000
_cell.length_b   1.000
_cell.length_c   1.000
_cell.angle_alpha   90.00
_cell.angle_beta   90.00
_cell.angle_gamma   90.00
#
_symmetry.space_group_name_H-M   'P 1'
#
loop_
_entity.id
_entity.type
_entity.pdbx_description
1 polymer ?
#
loop_
_entity_poly.entity_id
_entity_poly.type
_entity_poly.pdbx_seq_one_letter_code
_entity_poly.pdbx_strand_id
1 'polypeptide(L)'
;MRLPRPRFRHALAGPPDAAYRWPNATVIYSIDGTFNSSELKFINGAMRVFERNTCVRFRRRRPEDVAYVSIDNIEPGCWSDVGRGVERTVVNLQPGCANALTTPVHELMHTLGFYHEHNRLDRDRYVTILYENMLPDECDNFDLVDPGNTTTFNVPYDLGSIMHYRKDAFSKRPSELDTMHARVQWEGELGQRNTLTWYDALLINIMYCGVPVPREPLPIPSRWIPAKAYGRRDRFRYQRVMRTVGAN
;
A
#
# COMPACT_ATOMS: atom_id res chain seq x y z
N MET A 1 12.71 16.01 -0.90
CA MET A 1 11.59 16.10 0.07
C MET A 1 11.56 14.75 0.76
N ARG A 2 12.25 14.63 1.90
CA ARG A 2 12.42 13.35 2.59
C ARG A 2 11.05 12.89 3.10
N LEU A 3 10.50 11.81 2.55
CA LEU A 3 9.38 11.14 3.20
C LEU A 3 9.87 10.74 4.60
N PRO A 4 9.22 11.17 5.69
CA PRO A 4 9.65 10.77 7.01
C PRO A 4 9.65 9.25 7.07
N ARG A 5 10.79 8.70 7.51
CA ARG A 5 10.96 7.25 7.63
C ARG A 5 9.87 6.72 8.57
N PRO A 6 9.22 5.58 8.25
CA PRO A 6 8.22 4.99 9.13
C PRO A 6 8.78 4.87 10.54
N ARG A 7 8.09 5.43 11.55
CA ARG A 7 8.56 5.37 12.96
C ARG A 7 8.67 3.93 13.47
N PHE A 8 7.98 2.99 12.83
CA PHE A 8 7.98 1.58 13.15
C PHE A 8 8.55 0.78 11.97
N ARG A 9 9.69 0.10 12.18
CA ARG A 9 10.37 -0.74 11.17
C ARG A 9 9.85 -2.18 11.12
N HIS A 10 8.83 -2.50 11.90
CA HIS A 10 8.36 -3.88 12.10
C HIS A 10 6.91 -4.01 11.64
N ALA A 11 6.71 -4.34 10.37
CA ALA A 11 5.39 -4.66 9.88
C ALA A 11 5.50 -5.65 8.72
N LEU A 12 5.16 -6.93 8.97
CA LEU A 12 4.68 -7.98 8.05
C LEU A 12 5.10 -9.40 8.49
N ALA A 13 6.26 -9.59 9.15
CA ALA A 13 6.78 -10.94 9.45
C ALA A 13 6.27 -11.58 10.76
N GLY A 14 5.53 -10.84 11.60
CA GLY A 14 4.98 -11.38 12.84
C GLY A 14 3.69 -12.19 12.63
N PRO A 15 3.34 -13.09 13.56
CA PRO A 15 2.07 -13.81 13.54
C PRO A 15 0.84 -12.85 13.60
N PRO A 16 -0.40 -13.30 13.33
CA PRO A 16 -1.59 -12.43 13.29
C PRO A 16 -1.84 -11.58 14.54
N ASP A 17 -1.30 -11.98 15.67
CA ASP A 17 -1.26 -11.33 16.99
C ASP A 17 -0.06 -10.40 17.19
N ALA A 18 0.79 -10.21 16.18
CA ALA A 18 1.87 -9.24 16.22
C ALA A 18 1.31 -7.85 16.52
N ALA A 19 1.94 -7.16 17.48
CA ALA A 19 1.51 -5.87 18.03
C ALA A 19 1.21 -4.78 16.98
N TYR A 20 1.76 -4.95 15.77
CA TYR A 20 1.69 -4.01 14.66
C TYR A 20 0.52 -4.26 13.67
N ARG A 21 -0.35 -5.25 13.93
CA ARG A 21 -1.58 -5.50 13.15
C ARG A 21 -2.80 -4.96 13.87
N TRP A 22 -3.76 -4.42 13.12
CA TRP A 22 -5.03 -3.96 13.68
C TRP A 22 -5.91 -5.15 14.13
N PRO A 23 -6.30 -5.20 15.43
CA PRO A 23 -7.19 -6.24 15.91
C PRO A 23 -8.54 -6.24 15.17
N ASN A 24 -9.09 -7.43 14.93
CA ASN A 24 -10.37 -7.61 14.24
C ASN A 24 -10.47 -6.91 12.87
N ALA A 25 -9.32 -6.71 12.19
CA ALA A 25 -9.23 -5.96 10.94
C ALA A 25 -9.87 -4.56 11.01
N THR A 26 -9.88 -3.94 12.19
CA THR A 26 -10.55 -2.65 12.42
C THR A 26 -9.51 -1.57 12.68
N VAL A 27 -9.34 -0.67 11.71
CA VAL A 27 -8.49 0.52 11.86
C VAL A 27 -9.29 1.57 12.62
N ILE A 28 -8.79 1.94 13.80
CA ILE A 28 -9.35 3.02 14.60
C ILE A 28 -8.72 4.31 14.09
N TYR A 29 -9.51 5.33 13.77
CA TYR A 29 -8.99 6.58 13.21
C TYR A 29 -9.62 7.83 13.82
N SER A 30 -8.86 8.92 13.79
CA SER A 30 -9.32 10.28 14.02
C SER A 30 -8.95 11.16 12.83
N ILE A 31 -9.72 12.22 12.60
CA ILE A 31 -9.34 13.29 11.67
C ILE A 31 -8.94 14.46 12.56
N ASP A 32 -7.64 14.62 12.73
CA ASP A 32 -7.04 15.61 13.63
C ASP A 32 -6.61 16.87 12.87
N GLY A 33 -6.30 16.72 11.57
CA GLY A 33 -6.02 17.83 10.65
C GLY A 33 -7.29 18.58 10.20
N THR A 34 -7.09 19.74 9.57
CA THR A 34 -8.18 20.57 9.03
C THR A 34 -8.31 20.36 7.53
N PHE A 35 -9.38 19.65 7.13
CA PHE A 35 -9.65 19.31 5.73
C PHE A 35 -10.94 19.95 5.24
N ASN A 36 -10.96 20.41 3.99
CA ASN A 36 -12.19 20.89 3.36
C ASN A 36 -13.12 19.72 2.96
N SER A 37 -14.34 20.05 2.53
CA SER A 37 -15.37 19.05 2.20
C SER A 37 -14.96 18.12 1.04
N SER A 38 -14.17 18.61 0.08
CA SER A 38 -13.66 17.81 -1.04
C SER A 38 -12.59 16.82 -0.57
N GLU A 39 -11.64 17.26 0.25
CA GLU A 39 -10.59 16.40 0.82
C GLU A 39 -11.21 15.32 1.72
N LEU A 40 -12.17 15.69 2.58
CA LEU A 40 -12.92 14.74 3.40
C LEU A 40 -13.67 13.71 2.55
N LYS A 41 -14.20 14.10 1.38
CA LYS A 41 -14.86 13.17 0.44
C LYS A 41 -13.88 12.10 -0.04
N PHE A 42 -12.64 12.46 -0.37
CA PHE A 42 -11.61 11.52 -0.83
C PHE A 42 -11.04 10.67 0.29
N ILE A 43 -10.78 11.23 1.47
CA ILE A 43 -10.35 10.49 2.66
C ILE A 43 -11.39 9.42 3.04
N ASN A 44 -12.67 9.80 3.13
CA ASN A 44 -13.74 8.85 3.40
C ASN A 44 -13.95 7.87 2.22
N GLY A 45 -13.71 8.31 0.98
CA GLY A 45 -13.77 7.47 -0.21
C GLY A 45 -12.72 6.37 -0.20
N ALA A 46 -11.50 6.69 0.23
CA ALA A 46 -10.41 5.74 0.35
C ALA A 46 -10.72 4.67 1.40
N MET A 47 -11.24 5.04 2.57
CA MET A 47 -11.71 4.05 3.56
C MET A 47 -12.75 3.09 2.96
N ARG A 48 -13.72 3.60 2.19
CA ARG A 48 -14.73 2.77 1.51
C ARG A 48 -14.13 1.80 0.47
N VAL A 49 -13.01 2.15 -0.17
CA VAL A 49 -12.31 1.24 -1.10
C VAL A 49 -11.88 -0.02 -0.36
N PHE A 50 -11.25 0.12 0.80
CA PHE A 50 -10.85 -1.04 1.62
C PHE A 50 -12.07 -1.83 2.11
N GLU A 51 -13.09 -1.15 2.62
CA GLU A 51 -14.29 -1.81 3.17
C GLU A 51 -15.06 -2.62 2.12
N ARG A 52 -15.05 -2.16 0.87
CA ARG A 52 -15.69 -2.86 -0.26
C ARG A 52 -14.88 -4.07 -0.72
N ASN A 53 -13.55 -3.96 -0.76
CA ASN A 53 -12.67 -4.95 -1.38
C ASN A 53 -12.00 -5.91 -0.39
N THR A 54 -12.21 -5.69 0.92
CA THR A 54 -11.61 -6.49 1.99
C THR A 54 -12.56 -6.61 3.20
N CYS A 55 -12.16 -7.36 4.21
CA CYS A 55 -12.83 -7.35 5.51
C CYS A 55 -12.44 -6.18 6.42
N VAL A 56 -11.44 -5.36 6.04
CA VAL A 56 -10.98 -4.24 6.87
C VAL A 56 -12.11 -3.22 7.06
N ARG A 57 -12.23 -2.69 8.29
CA ARG A 57 -13.22 -1.68 8.66
C ARG A 57 -12.56 -0.46 9.28
N PHE A 58 -13.15 0.71 9.06
CA PHE A 58 -12.68 1.95 9.66
C PHE A 58 -13.68 2.43 10.71
N ARG A 59 -13.22 2.64 11.93
CA ARG A 59 -14.05 3.12 13.04
C ARG A 59 -13.48 4.40 13.62
N ARG A 60 -14.33 5.41 13.83
CA ARG A 60 -13.94 6.62 14.55
C ARG A 60 -13.46 6.29 15.96
N ARG A 61 -12.38 6.96 16.37
CA ARG A 61 -11.78 6.90 17.69
C ARG A 61 -12.79 7.31 18.77
N ARG A 62 -12.77 6.61 19.89
CA ARG A 62 -13.46 6.92 21.15
C ARG A 62 -12.44 7.24 22.24
N PRO A 63 -12.84 7.88 23.36
CA PRO A 63 -11.91 8.23 24.43
C PRO A 63 -11.09 7.06 24.99
N GLU A 64 -11.66 5.85 25.02
CA GLU A 64 -11.01 4.63 25.50
C GLU A 64 -9.99 4.03 24.51
N ASP A 65 -9.98 4.48 23.25
CA ASP A 65 -9.08 3.96 22.23
C ASP A 65 -7.67 4.56 22.40
N VAL A 66 -6.75 3.74 22.87
CA VAL A 66 -5.34 4.10 23.08
C VAL A 66 -4.60 4.22 21.75
N ALA A 67 -4.73 3.21 20.89
CA ALA A 67 -3.98 3.12 19.63
C ALA A 67 -4.88 3.41 18.43
N TYR A 68 -4.53 4.43 17.63
CA TYR A 68 -5.33 4.91 16.51
C TYR A 68 -4.48 5.53 15.41
N VAL A 69 -5.06 5.66 14.22
CA VAL A 69 -4.54 6.45 13.10
C VAL A 69 -4.98 7.90 13.25
N SER A 70 -4.03 8.80 13.37
CA SER A 70 -4.23 10.26 13.32
C SER A 70 -4.08 10.70 11.87
N ILE A 71 -5.19 11.10 11.24
CA ILE A 71 -5.18 11.68 9.89
C ILE A 71 -5.01 13.19 10.04
N ASP A 72 -3.86 13.67 9.61
CA ASP A 72 -3.37 15.03 9.84
C ASP A 72 -2.89 15.67 8.52
N ASN A 73 -2.64 16.97 8.51
CA ASN A 73 -2.15 17.71 7.34
C ASN A 73 -1.16 18.84 7.70
N ILE A 74 -0.53 18.76 8.88
CA ILE A 74 0.39 19.78 9.38
C ILE A 74 1.77 19.69 8.74
N GLU A 75 2.29 18.48 8.54
CA GLU A 75 3.67 18.29 8.09
C GLU A 75 3.77 18.36 6.56
N PRO A 76 4.95 18.70 6.01
CA PRO A 76 5.16 18.62 4.56
C PRO A 76 5.07 17.18 4.04
N GLY A 77 4.42 17.02 2.89
CA GLY A 77 4.37 15.79 2.10
C GLY A 77 3.13 14.94 2.33
N CYS A 78 3.03 13.85 1.55
CA CYS A 78 2.05 12.79 1.76
C CYS A 78 2.82 11.57 2.26
N TRP A 79 2.51 11.08 3.46
CA TRP A 79 3.23 9.95 4.06
C TRP A 79 2.44 9.33 5.20
N SER A 80 2.82 8.12 5.58
CA SER A 80 2.25 7.43 6.74
C SER A 80 3.29 6.56 7.45
N ASP A 81 3.10 6.39 8.76
CA ASP A 81 3.74 5.30 9.49
C ASP A 81 3.24 3.93 8.97
N VAL A 82 4.11 2.92 9.00
CA VAL A 82 3.77 1.58 8.52
C VAL A 82 3.27 0.71 9.68
N GLY A 83 2.05 0.20 9.55
CA GLY A 83 1.39 -0.65 10.54
C GLY A 83 0.75 0.10 11.71
N ARG A 84 0.26 -0.67 12.68
CA ARG A 84 -0.34 -0.17 13.91
C ARG A 84 0.74 0.21 14.94
N GLY A 85 0.82 1.49 15.27
CA GLY A 85 1.63 1.98 16.38
C GLY A 85 1.00 1.67 17.74
N VAL A 86 1.80 1.83 18.81
CA VAL A 86 1.37 1.57 20.20
C VAL A 86 0.30 2.55 20.68
N GLU A 87 0.36 3.80 20.21
CA GLU A 87 -0.59 4.87 20.59
C GLU A 87 -1.05 5.66 19.37
N ARG A 88 -0.12 6.12 18.55
CA ARG A 88 -0.42 6.93 17.38
C ARG A 88 0.34 6.43 16.15
N THR A 89 -0.41 6.10 15.10
CA THR A 89 0.05 5.96 13.72
C THR A 89 -0.34 7.24 12.99
N VAL A 90 0.58 7.88 12.27
CA VAL A 90 0.26 9.10 11.53
C VAL A 90 -0.02 8.78 10.06
N VAL A 91 -1.04 9.43 9.51
CA VAL A 91 -1.24 9.62 8.07
C VAL A 91 -1.24 11.13 7.85
N ASN A 92 -0.20 11.64 7.21
CA ASN A 92 -0.11 13.05 6.87
C ASN A 92 -0.49 13.27 5.40
N LEU A 93 -1.49 14.12 5.19
CA LEU A 93 -2.04 14.48 3.89
C LEU A 93 -2.02 16.01 3.77
N GLN A 94 -0.85 16.61 3.53
CA GLN A 94 -0.76 18.05 3.27
C GLN A 94 -1.73 18.49 2.15
N PRO A 95 -2.05 19.80 2.03
CA PRO A 95 -2.88 20.29 0.93
C PRO A 95 -2.42 19.78 -0.43
N GLY A 96 -3.34 19.18 -1.19
CA GLY A 96 -3.06 18.53 -2.46
C GLY A 96 -2.94 17.00 -2.40
N CYS A 97 -2.63 16.41 -1.24
CA CYS A 97 -2.59 14.95 -1.08
C CYS A 97 -3.99 14.32 -1.17
N ALA A 98 -5.03 15.00 -0.71
CA ALA A 98 -6.40 14.48 -0.70
C ALA A 98 -7.27 15.01 -1.86
N ASN A 99 -6.68 15.22 -3.05
CA ASN A 99 -7.39 15.69 -4.26
C ASN A 99 -7.96 14.56 -5.13
N ALA A 100 -7.60 13.31 -4.82
CA ALA A 100 -8.05 12.10 -5.49
C ALA A 100 -8.06 10.94 -4.50
N LEU A 101 -8.58 9.76 -4.90
CA LEU A 101 -8.55 8.56 -4.07
C LEU A 101 -7.14 7.98 -3.89
N THR A 102 -6.27 8.17 -4.87
CA THR A 102 -4.97 7.50 -4.98
C THR A 102 -4.12 7.62 -3.73
N THR A 103 -3.77 8.85 -3.34
CA THR A 103 -2.86 9.08 -2.22
C THR A 103 -3.49 8.67 -0.89
N PRO A 104 -4.75 9.03 -0.56
CA PRO A 104 -5.35 8.53 0.67
C PRO A 104 -5.47 6.99 0.72
N VAL A 105 -5.70 6.31 -0.42
CA VAL A 105 -5.67 4.84 -0.46
C VAL A 105 -4.26 4.32 -0.18
N HIS A 106 -3.23 4.89 -0.81
CA HIS A 106 -1.83 4.54 -0.58
C HIS A 106 -1.43 4.69 0.89
N GLU A 107 -1.67 5.87 1.48
CA GLU A 107 -1.28 6.14 2.87
C GLU A 107 -2.06 5.28 3.86
N LEU A 108 -3.35 5.02 3.61
CA LEU A 108 -4.12 4.11 4.47
C LEU A 108 -3.63 2.66 4.36
N MET A 109 -3.12 2.23 3.20
CA MET A 109 -2.55 0.88 3.06
C MET A 109 -1.24 0.74 3.84
N HIS A 110 -0.43 1.79 3.97
CA HIS A 110 0.71 1.80 4.90
C HIS A 110 0.29 1.51 6.34
N THR A 111 -0.81 2.10 6.82
CA THR A 111 -1.31 1.85 8.20
C THR A 111 -1.70 0.39 8.45
N LEU A 112 -1.96 -0.39 7.39
CA LEU A 112 -2.24 -1.83 7.48
C LEU A 112 -0.97 -2.67 7.57
N GLY A 113 0.20 -2.07 7.35
CA GLY A 113 1.51 -2.72 7.48
C GLY A 113 2.24 -2.95 6.16
N PHE A 114 1.78 -2.40 5.04
CA PHE A 114 2.42 -2.62 3.74
C PHE A 114 3.49 -1.57 3.47
N TYR A 115 4.69 -2.01 3.04
CA TYR A 115 5.72 -1.15 2.47
C TYR A 115 5.46 -0.91 0.97
N HIS A 116 6.31 -0.11 0.32
CA HIS A 116 6.22 0.03 -1.13
C HIS A 116 6.59 -1.27 -1.85
N GLU A 117 5.91 -1.53 -2.97
CA GLU A 117 6.10 -2.76 -3.74
C GLU A 117 7.54 -2.88 -4.26
N HIS A 118 8.16 -1.76 -4.63
CA HIS A 118 9.55 -1.73 -5.10
C HIS A 118 10.57 -1.93 -3.97
N ASN A 119 10.19 -1.94 -2.69
CA ASN A 119 11.11 -2.28 -1.60
C ASN A 119 11.13 -3.80 -1.29
N ARG A 120 10.36 -4.62 -2.02
CA ARG A 120 10.38 -6.09 -1.85
C ARG A 120 11.76 -6.69 -2.17
N LEU A 121 12.16 -7.71 -1.42
CA LEU A 121 13.42 -8.42 -1.64
C LEU A 121 13.57 -9.06 -3.04
N ASP A 122 12.45 -9.40 -3.68
CA ASP A 122 12.44 -9.97 -5.03
C ASP A 122 12.32 -8.93 -6.15
N ARG A 123 12.33 -7.62 -5.83
CA ARG A 123 12.07 -6.53 -6.79
C ARG A 123 13.02 -6.50 -7.98
N ASP A 124 14.29 -6.86 -7.79
CA ASP A 124 15.30 -6.80 -8.86
C ASP A 124 15.07 -7.83 -9.99
N ARG A 125 14.15 -8.79 -9.79
CA ARG A 125 13.66 -9.69 -10.85
C ARG A 125 12.66 -9.01 -11.79
N TYR A 126 12.03 -7.93 -11.35
CA TYR A 126 10.89 -7.30 -12.00
C TYR A 126 11.13 -5.85 -12.39
N VAL A 127 12.01 -5.15 -11.68
CA VAL A 127 12.39 -3.77 -11.98
C VAL A 127 13.90 -3.57 -11.90
N THR A 128 14.39 -2.56 -12.61
CA THR A 128 15.75 -2.04 -12.50
C THR A 128 15.68 -0.64 -11.91
N ILE A 129 16.50 -0.37 -10.87
CA ILE A 129 16.61 0.95 -10.25
C ILE A 129 17.81 1.71 -10.85
N LEU A 130 17.58 2.95 -11.27
CA LEU A 130 18.58 3.85 -11.88
C LEU A 130 18.97 4.95 -10.88
N TYR A 131 19.82 4.61 -9.93
CA TYR A 131 20.24 5.51 -8.84
C TYR A 131 20.91 6.79 -9.35
N GLU A 132 21.63 6.74 -10.47
CA GLU A 132 22.29 7.87 -11.10
C GLU A 132 21.32 8.97 -11.59
N ASN A 133 20.04 8.64 -11.74
CA ASN A 133 18.99 9.58 -12.16
C ASN A 133 18.27 10.23 -10.97
N MET A 134 18.54 9.80 -9.74
CA MET A 134 17.88 10.29 -8.53
C MET A 134 18.55 11.54 -7.95
N LEU A 135 17.81 12.24 -7.11
CA LEU A 135 18.38 13.20 -6.16
C LEU A 135 19.27 12.45 -5.13
N PRO A 136 20.48 12.94 -4.81
CA PRO A 136 21.44 12.22 -3.98
C PRO A 136 20.91 11.72 -2.62
N ASP A 137 20.05 12.52 -1.97
CA ASP A 137 19.52 12.22 -0.63
C ASP A 137 18.26 11.33 -0.63
N GLU A 138 17.82 10.86 -1.80
CA GLU A 138 16.57 10.12 -1.95
C GLU A 138 16.78 8.63 -2.28
N CYS A 139 18.03 8.17 -2.42
CA CYS A 139 18.38 6.78 -2.72
C CYS A 139 17.82 5.79 -1.69
N ASP A 140 17.81 6.16 -0.41
CA ASP A 140 17.31 5.32 0.69
C ASP A 140 15.82 4.95 0.53
N ASN A 141 15.02 5.74 -0.21
CA ASN A 141 13.61 5.40 -0.49
C ASN A 141 13.48 4.15 -1.38
N PHE A 142 14.59 3.74 -2.01
CA PHE A 142 14.69 2.55 -2.85
C PHE A 142 15.46 1.43 -2.15
N ASP A 143 15.71 1.51 -0.85
CA ASP A 143 16.31 0.39 -0.12
C ASP A 143 15.35 -0.80 -0.05
N LEU A 144 15.89 -2.01 0.01
CA LEU A 144 15.09 -3.20 0.25
C LEU A 144 14.64 -3.25 1.72
N VAL A 145 13.41 -3.70 1.97
CA VAL A 145 12.94 -3.95 3.35
C VAL A 145 13.67 -5.18 3.90
N ASP A 146 14.06 -5.11 5.17
CA ASP A 146 14.65 -6.22 5.91
C ASP A 146 13.78 -7.50 5.81
N PRO A 147 14.37 -8.67 5.48
CA PRO A 147 13.64 -9.94 5.39
C PRO A 147 12.86 -10.32 6.65
N GLY A 148 13.37 -9.99 7.84
CA GLY A 148 12.69 -10.20 9.12
C GLY A 148 11.49 -9.29 9.34
N ASN A 149 11.24 -8.34 8.44
CA ASN A 149 10.14 -7.39 8.51
C ASN A 149 9.21 -7.47 7.31
N THR A 150 9.39 -8.38 6.35
CA THR A 150 8.54 -8.48 5.14
C THR A 150 8.20 -9.91 4.76
N THR A 151 7.08 -10.10 4.06
CA THR A 151 6.73 -11.37 3.41
C THR A 151 5.88 -11.08 2.19
N THR A 152 6.05 -11.89 1.16
CA THR A 152 5.27 -11.78 -0.08
C THR A 152 3.96 -12.55 0.00
N PHE A 153 3.79 -13.42 1.01
CA PHE A 153 2.70 -14.39 1.08
C PHE A 153 2.52 -15.18 -0.23
N ASN A 154 3.61 -15.52 -0.94
CA ASN A 154 3.56 -16.13 -2.28
C ASN A 154 2.70 -15.37 -3.31
N VAL A 155 2.43 -14.09 -3.05
CA VAL A 155 1.79 -13.21 -4.02
C VAL A 155 2.90 -12.64 -4.93
N PRO A 156 2.74 -12.74 -6.26
CA PRO A 156 3.71 -12.20 -7.20
C PRO A 156 3.92 -10.71 -7.02
N TYR A 157 4.99 -10.20 -7.59
CA TYR A 157 5.24 -8.76 -7.68
C TYR A 157 4.18 -8.09 -8.56
N ASP A 158 3.59 -7.00 -8.07
CA ASP A 158 2.54 -6.27 -8.77
C ASP A 158 3.02 -4.88 -9.24
N LEU A 159 3.42 -4.79 -10.51
CA LEU A 159 3.83 -3.54 -11.16
C LEU A 159 2.73 -2.47 -11.18
N GLY A 160 1.47 -2.89 -11.03
CA GLY A 160 0.31 -1.99 -10.96
C GLY A 160 -0.12 -1.65 -9.54
N SER A 161 0.56 -2.16 -8.51
CA SER A 161 0.17 -1.94 -7.11
C SER A 161 0.01 -0.46 -6.81
N ILE A 162 -0.98 -0.10 -5.98
CA ILE A 162 -1.09 1.26 -5.45
C ILE A 162 0.15 1.65 -4.63
N MET A 163 0.89 0.65 -4.12
CA MET A 163 2.12 0.81 -3.34
C MET A 163 3.37 0.87 -4.19
N HIS A 164 3.26 0.80 -5.52
CA HIS A 164 4.41 0.89 -6.42
C HIS A 164 4.71 2.35 -6.76
N TYR A 165 5.99 2.73 -6.74
CA TYR A 165 6.39 4.06 -7.20
C TYR A 165 6.22 4.25 -8.70
N ARG A 166 6.10 5.52 -9.10
CA ARG A 166 6.20 5.90 -10.50
C ARG A 166 7.63 5.67 -11.02
N LYS A 167 7.74 5.50 -12.33
CA LYS A 167 9.02 5.31 -13.02
C LYS A 167 10.01 6.47 -12.83
N ASP A 168 9.53 7.68 -12.51
CA ASP A 168 10.32 8.92 -12.35
C ASP A 168 10.37 9.42 -10.89
N ALA A 169 9.98 8.58 -9.92
CA ALA A 169 9.97 8.96 -8.51
C ALA A 169 11.37 9.40 -8.04
N PHE A 170 11.44 10.55 -7.36
CA PHE A 170 12.68 11.16 -6.85
C PHE A 170 13.75 11.45 -7.92
N SER A 171 13.35 11.52 -9.19
CA SER A 171 14.23 11.90 -10.29
C SER A 171 14.77 13.32 -10.14
N LYS A 172 16.02 13.54 -10.51
CA LYS A 172 16.63 14.87 -10.63
C LYS A 172 16.01 15.70 -11.76
N ARG A 173 15.36 15.05 -12.74
CA ARG A 173 14.57 15.67 -13.82
C ARG A 173 13.31 14.83 -14.09
N PRO A 174 12.25 14.99 -13.28
CA PRO A 174 11.00 14.24 -13.44
C PRO A 174 10.41 14.39 -14.84
N SER A 175 9.74 13.36 -15.35
CA SER A 175 9.26 13.25 -16.75
C SER A 175 10.34 13.13 -17.85
N GLU A 176 11.60 13.51 -17.61
CA GLU A 176 12.71 13.33 -18.57
C GLU A 176 13.59 12.12 -18.24
N LEU A 177 13.85 11.90 -16.96
CA LEU A 177 14.70 10.82 -16.48
C LEU A 177 13.90 9.87 -15.60
N ASP A 178 13.81 8.62 -16.05
CA ASP A 178 13.27 7.54 -15.25
C ASP A 178 14.31 7.10 -14.20
N THR A 179 13.83 6.79 -13.00
CA THR A 179 14.57 6.19 -11.88
C THR A 179 14.28 4.71 -11.74
N MET A 180 13.28 4.19 -12.46
CA MET A 180 12.89 2.78 -12.45
C MET A 180 12.29 2.31 -13.79
N HIS A 181 12.69 1.12 -14.24
CA HIS A 181 12.09 0.45 -15.40
C HIS A 181 11.65 -0.97 -15.08
N ALA A 182 10.57 -1.43 -15.71
CA ALA A 182 10.15 -2.82 -15.66
C ALA A 182 11.12 -3.72 -16.47
N ARG A 183 11.42 -4.91 -15.95
CA ARG A 183 12.22 -5.97 -16.59
C ARG A 183 11.37 -7.04 -17.27
N VAL A 184 10.06 -6.99 -17.07
CA VAL A 184 9.07 -7.92 -17.64
C VAL A 184 8.10 -7.14 -18.53
N GLN A 185 7.39 -7.84 -19.42
CA GLN A 185 6.38 -7.21 -20.26
C GLN A 185 5.29 -6.57 -19.38
N TRP A 186 5.11 -5.27 -19.57
CA TRP A 186 4.15 -4.46 -18.82
C TRP A 186 3.52 -3.43 -19.74
N GLU A 187 2.20 -3.47 -19.86
CA GLU A 187 1.40 -2.56 -20.69
C GLU A 187 0.83 -1.39 -19.88
N GLY A 188 0.92 -1.43 -18.54
CA GLY A 188 0.44 -0.37 -17.66
C GLY A 188 1.49 0.72 -17.39
N GLU A 189 1.11 1.69 -16.56
CA GLU A 189 2.07 2.65 -15.98
C GLU A 189 2.51 2.17 -14.59
N LEU A 190 3.81 2.26 -14.30
CA LEU A 190 4.30 2.11 -12.93
C LEU A 190 3.77 3.26 -12.08
N GLY A 191 3.25 2.95 -10.88
CA GLY A 191 2.67 3.95 -9.98
C GLY A 191 1.35 4.52 -10.49
N GLN A 192 0.46 3.63 -10.97
CA GLN A 192 -0.91 3.96 -11.36
C GLN A 192 -1.65 4.78 -10.30
N ARG A 193 -2.57 5.62 -10.75
CA ARG A 193 -3.24 6.63 -9.92
C ARG A 193 -4.75 6.43 -9.79
N ASN A 194 -5.19 5.20 -9.51
CA ASN A 194 -6.61 4.87 -9.42
C ASN A 194 -7.00 4.33 -8.04
N THR A 195 -6.69 3.07 -7.74
CA THR A 195 -7.16 2.38 -6.54
C THR A 195 -6.33 1.12 -6.25
N LEU A 196 -6.74 0.32 -5.26
CA LEU A 196 -6.16 -1.00 -4.99
C LEU A 196 -6.22 -1.88 -6.25
N THR A 197 -5.15 -2.60 -6.51
CA THR A 197 -5.18 -3.72 -7.44
C THR A 197 -5.82 -4.95 -6.81
N TRP A 198 -6.06 -5.97 -7.63
CA TRP A 198 -6.43 -7.27 -7.11
C TRP A 198 -5.39 -7.86 -6.16
N TYR A 199 -4.09 -7.70 -6.43
CA TYR A 199 -3.03 -8.22 -5.57
C TYR A 199 -2.90 -7.42 -4.27
N ASP A 200 -3.07 -6.09 -4.30
CA ASP A 200 -3.15 -5.26 -3.08
C ASP A 200 -4.27 -5.77 -2.16
N ALA A 201 -5.47 -5.93 -2.70
CA ALA A 201 -6.61 -6.44 -1.95
C ALA A 201 -6.40 -7.89 -1.48
N LEU A 202 -5.76 -8.74 -2.28
CA LEU A 202 -5.45 -10.11 -1.89
C LEU A 202 -4.51 -10.14 -0.68
N LEU A 203 -3.42 -9.37 -0.73
CA LEU A 203 -2.45 -9.28 0.36
C LEU A 203 -3.12 -8.86 1.67
N ILE A 204 -3.97 -7.83 1.63
CA ILE A 204 -4.76 -7.39 2.79
C ILE A 204 -5.67 -8.53 3.28
N ASN A 205 -6.35 -9.24 2.38
CA ASN A 205 -7.26 -10.31 2.74
C ASN A 205 -6.54 -11.54 3.33
N ILE A 206 -5.33 -11.85 2.87
CA ILE A 206 -4.48 -12.89 3.49
C ILE A 206 -4.11 -12.46 4.91
N MET A 207 -3.70 -11.21 5.06
CA MET A 207 -3.21 -10.68 6.33
C MET A 207 -4.31 -10.51 7.40
N TYR A 208 -5.52 -10.12 7.00
CA TYR A 208 -6.58 -9.70 7.92
C TYR A 208 -7.87 -10.54 7.87
N CYS A 209 -8.13 -11.24 6.77
CA CYS A 209 -9.46 -11.76 6.46
C CYS A 209 -9.55 -13.30 6.42
N GLY A 210 -8.49 -13.99 6.84
CA GLY A 210 -8.45 -15.45 6.89
C GLY A 210 -8.42 -16.11 5.51
N VAL A 211 -8.00 -15.36 4.47
CA VAL A 211 -7.69 -15.94 3.17
C VAL A 211 -6.35 -16.69 3.30
N PRO A 212 -6.26 -17.96 2.90
CA PRO A 212 -5.01 -18.69 3.04
C PRO A 212 -3.89 -18.12 2.14
N VAL A 213 -2.65 -18.41 2.48
CA VAL A 213 -1.51 -18.12 1.60
C VAL A 213 -1.56 -19.06 0.38
N PRO A 214 -1.43 -18.58 -0.86
CA PRO A 214 -1.26 -19.43 -2.04
C PRO A 214 -0.14 -20.45 -1.85
N ARG A 215 -0.39 -21.71 -2.20
CA ARG A 215 0.63 -22.78 -2.11
C ARG A 215 1.77 -22.57 -3.11
N GLU A 216 1.42 -22.06 -4.29
CA GLU A 216 2.33 -21.72 -5.37
C GLU A 216 2.17 -20.23 -5.73
N PRO A 217 3.22 -19.57 -6.25
CA PRO A 217 3.12 -18.22 -6.75
C PRO A 217 2.02 -18.08 -7.82
N LEU A 218 1.17 -17.05 -7.67
CA LEU A 218 0.20 -16.67 -8.70
C LEU A 218 0.92 -16.03 -9.91
N PRO A 219 0.31 -16.01 -11.11
CA PRO A 219 0.96 -15.47 -12.30
C PRO A 219 1.07 -13.93 -12.24
N ILE A 220 2.16 -13.41 -12.78
CA ILE A 220 2.38 -11.97 -12.86
C ILE A 220 1.52 -11.40 -13.98
N PRO A 221 0.72 -10.35 -13.74
CA PRO A 221 -0.13 -9.78 -14.75
C PRO A 221 0.69 -8.85 -15.65
N SER A 222 0.46 -8.90 -16.97
CA SER A 222 1.10 -7.97 -17.92
C SER A 222 0.45 -6.59 -17.96
N ARG A 223 -0.67 -6.38 -17.25
CA ARG A 223 -1.46 -5.15 -17.22
C ARG A 223 -2.06 -4.90 -15.84
N TRP A 224 -2.50 -3.68 -15.60
CA TRP A 224 -3.21 -3.30 -14.37
C TRP A 224 -4.54 -4.06 -14.19
N ILE A 225 -4.81 -4.51 -12.95
CA ILE A 225 -6.04 -5.24 -12.59
C ILE A 225 -6.69 -4.58 -11.38
N PRO A 226 -7.90 -4.00 -11.52
CA PRO A 226 -8.61 -3.40 -10.38
C PRO A 226 -8.98 -4.42 -9.31
N ALA A 227 -8.97 -4.00 -8.05
CA ALA A 227 -9.51 -4.76 -6.94
C ALA A 227 -10.97 -5.17 -7.15
N LYS A 228 -11.35 -6.28 -6.52
CA LYS A 228 -12.72 -6.82 -6.52
C LYS A 228 -13.25 -6.92 -5.10
N ALA A 229 -14.58 -6.83 -4.97
CA ALA A 229 -15.25 -6.92 -3.69
C ALA A 229 -14.99 -8.27 -2.99
N TYR A 230 -14.77 -8.25 -1.67
CA TYR A 230 -14.50 -9.46 -0.87
C TYR A 230 -15.82 -10.08 -0.37
N GLY A 231 -16.18 -11.27 -0.86
CA GLY A 231 -17.40 -11.99 -0.49
C GLY A 231 -17.16 -13.29 0.30
N ARG A 232 -18.20 -13.79 0.99
CA ARG A 232 -18.15 -15.07 1.76
C ARG A 232 -17.74 -16.29 0.92
N ARG A 233 -17.99 -16.25 -0.40
CA ARG A 233 -17.60 -17.32 -1.35
C ARG A 233 -16.17 -17.17 -1.88
N ASP A 234 -15.51 -16.05 -1.63
CA ASP A 234 -14.18 -15.73 -2.16
C ASP A 234 -13.05 -16.16 -1.22
N ARG A 235 -13.39 -16.75 -0.06
CA ARG A 235 -12.44 -17.28 0.93
C ARG A 235 -11.50 -18.37 0.38
N PHE A 236 -11.81 -18.99 -0.77
CA PHE A 236 -11.11 -20.19 -1.24
C PHE A 236 -10.88 -20.32 -2.76
N ARG A 237 -10.93 -19.25 -3.58
CA ARG A 237 -10.74 -19.42 -5.05
C ARG A 237 -9.88 -18.34 -5.72
N TYR A 238 -8.55 -18.48 -5.60
CA TYR A 238 -7.58 -17.77 -6.46
C TYR A 238 -7.74 -18.16 -7.95
N GLN A 239 -8.26 -19.36 -8.22
CA GLN A 239 -8.45 -19.91 -9.57
C GLN A 239 -9.39 -19.07 -10.47
N ARG A 240 -10.32 -18.30 -9.90
CA ARG A 240 -11.26 -17.51 -10.70
C ARG A 240 -10.59 -16.30 -11.34
N VAL A 241 -9.47 -15.82 -10.78
CA VAL A 241 -8.67 -14.73 -11.34
C VAL A 241 -7.94 -15.19 -12.59
N MET A 242 -7.40 -16.42 -12.59
CA MET A 242 -6.72 -17.05 -13.74
C MET A 242 -7.56 -16.96 -15.04
N ARG A 243 -8.89 -17.12 -14.94
CA ARG A 243 -9.81 -17.03 -16.09
C ARG A 243 -9.98 -15.61 -16.66
N THR A 244 -9.72 -14.57 -15.87
CA THR A 244 -9.85 -13.16 -16.29
C THR A 244 -8.56 -12.53 -16.76
N VAL A 245 -7.39 -13.07 -16.39
CA VAL A 245 -6.08 -12.56 -16.84
C VAL A 245 -5.59 -13.15 -18.16
N GLY A 246 -6.33 -14.07 -18.78
CA GLY A 246 -5.94 -14.63 -20.09
C GLY A 246 -4.70 -15.53 -20.04
N ALA A 247 -4.30 -15.97 -18.85
CA ALA A 247 -3.30 -17.03 -18.69
C ALA A 247 -4.03 -18.37 -18.80
N ASN A 248 -4.00 -18.96 -19.99
CA ASN A 248 -4.28 -20.39 -20.19
C ASN A 248 -3.14 -21.22 -19.61
#